data_AF-U5MVX1-F1
#
_entry.id   AF-U5MVX1-F1
#
_cell.length_a   1.000
_cell.length_b   1.000
_cell.length_c   1.000
_cell.angle_alpha   90.00
_cell.angle_beta   90.00
_cell.angle_gamma   90.00
#
_symmetry.space_group_name_H-M   'P 1'
#
loop_
_entity.id
_entity.type
_entity.pdbx_description
1 polymer ?
#
loop_
_entity_poly.entity_id
_entity_poly.type
_entity_poly.pdbx_seq_one_letter_code
_entity_poly.pdbx_strand_id
1 'polypeptide(L)'
;MLLQKGSSGSYVTYLQYGLKIMCCNPGSIDGQFGAGTYNAVVKYQNLKGLSADGIVGDGTWGRLKTDITQVQQALNNKGYSVGVDGVAGPGTYNAVVSFQSAHNLSADGMVGPATWAALRGSVTPTPTPVPNPGTPTNGTVSSALVEFVKSYEGFSATPYYDSVGVRTIGYGSTHGWIMNRSSVTVAEATQALMEEINSMAAQIKRNLDSKGVSLTQQQFDALCSFAYNCGTGALFSSTLYKRICAGVRDTSLKANFEAWCHGNGQVIQGLLNRRREEFDMFMYGDYTRNL
;
A
#
# COMPACT_ATOMS: atom_id res chain seq x y z
N MET A 1 -20.01 -18.08 13.87
CA MET A 1 -18.83 -18.80 13.32
C MET A 1 -17.57 -18.18 13.89
N LEU A 2 -16.53 -18.98 14.19
CA LEU A 2 -15.28 -18.47 14.76
C LEU A 2 -14.08 -18.98 13.96
N LEU A 3 -13.33 -18.08 13.33
CA LEU A 3 -12.03 -18.39 12.72
C LEU A 3 -10.95 -17.56 13.41
N GLN A 4 -9.79 -18.17 13.64
CA GLN A 4 -8.64 -17.54 14.25
C GLN A 4 -7.36 -18.19 13.76
N LYS A 5 -6.20 -17.67 14.16
CA LYS A 5 -4.90 -18.25 13.80
C LYS A 5 -4.85 -19.75 14.15
N GLY A 6 -4.47 -20.57 13.19
CA GLY A 6 -4.48 -22.03 13.29
C GLY A 6 -5.76 -22.71 12.77
N SER A 7 -6.84 -21.95 12.51
CA SER A 7 -8.00 -22.48 11.77
C SER A 7 -7.62 -22.85 10.33
N SER A 8 -8.33 -23.81 9.74
CA SER A 8 -8.14 -24.21 8.35
C SER A 8 -9.44 -24.65 7.67
N GLY A 9 -9.44 -24.72 6.34
CA GLY A 9 -10.53 -25.23 5.52
C GLY A 9 -11.25 -24.15 4.70
N SER A 10 -12.35 -24.51 4.05
CA SER A 10 -12.99 -23.67 3.02
C SER A 10 -13.44 -22.31 3.54
N TYR A 11 -13.86 -22.20 4.81
CA TYR A 11 -14.21 -20.90 5.39
C TYR A 11 -13.01 -19.97 5.54
N VAL A 12 -11.82 -20.50 5.80
CA VAL A 12 -10.58 -19.72 5.79
C VAL A 12 -10.24 -19.31 4.36
N THR A 13 -10.44 -20.18 3.38
CA THR A 13 -10.25 -19.81 1.96
C THR A 13 -11.17 -18.65 1.56
N TYR A 14 -12.46 -18.69 1.95
CA TYR A 14 -13.40 -17.59 1.68
C TYR A 14 -13.04 -16.31 2.43
N LEU A 15 -12.54 -16.42 3.67
CA LEU A 15 -11.98 -15.30 4.40
C LEU A 15 -10.84 -14.65 3.61
N GLN A 16 -9.86 -15.45 3.17
CA GLN A 16 -8.68 -14.97 2.46
C GLN A 16 -9.06 -14.27 1.15
N TYR A 17 -9.97 -14.84 0.35
CA TYR A 17 -10.52 -14.16 -0.83
C TYR A 17 -11.21 -12.85 -0.48
N GLY A 18 -12.03 -12.84 0.57
CA GLY A 18 -12.74 -11.65 1.01
C GLY A 18 -11.79 -10.54 1.43
N LEU A 19 -10.82 -10.87 2.28
CA LEU A 19 -9.78 -9.94 2.71
C LEU A 19 -8.99 -9.41 1.50
N LYS A 20 -8.60 -10.26 0.56
CA LYS A 20 -7.90 -9.88 -0.68
C LYS A 20 -8.73 -8.88 -1.49
N ILE A 21 -10.01 -9.18 -1.74
CA ILE A 21 -10.95 -8.28 -2.44
C ILE A 21 -11.08 -6.94 -1.72
N MET A 22 -11.05 -6.95 -0.39
CA MET A 22 -11.09 -5.76 0.47
C MET A 22 -9.71 -5.10 0.67
N CYS A 23 -8.73 -5.38 -0.20
CA CYS A 23 -7.39 -4.81 -0.16
C CYS A 23 -6.63 -5.08 1.15
N CYS A 24 -6.95 -6.18 1.83
CA CYS A 24 -6.28 -6.68 3.03
C CYS A 24 -5.55 -7.97 2.66
N ASN A 25 -4.22 -7.92 2.45
CA ASN A 25 -3.46 -9.03 1.88
C ASN A 25 -3.30 -10.20 2.87
N PRO A 26 -3.99 -11.34 2.67
CA PRO A 26 -3.89 -12.47 3.59
C PRO A 26 -2.62 -13.32 3.38
N GLY A 27 -1.78 -12.98 2.40
CA GLY A 27 -0.76 -13.87 1.85
C GLY A 27 -1.36 -14.84 0.82
N SER A 28 -0.98 -16.11 0.91
CA SER A 28 -1.53 -17.17 0.07
C SER A 28 -3.01 -17.41 0.37
N ILE A 29 -3.77 -17.77 -0.67
CA ILE A 29 -5.16 -18.26 -0.52
C ILE A 29 -5.09 -19.79 -0.49
N ASP A 30 -4.69 -20.32 0.65
CA ASP A 30 -4.37 -21.74 0.88
C ASP A 30 -5.33 -22.43 1.87
N GLY A 31 -6.31 -21.69 2.39
CA GLY A 31 -7.22 -22.19 3.41
C GLY A 31 -6.56 -22.42 4.77
N GLN A 32 -5.38 -21.83 5.03
CA GLN A 32 -4.67 -21.89 6.31
C GLN A 32 -4.64 -20.52 6.97
N PHE A 33 -5.19 -20.40 8.18
CA PHE A 33 -5.20 -19.13 8.90
C PHE A 33 -3.85 -18.94 9.59
N GLY A 34 -2.86 -18.55 8.79
CA GLY A 34 -1.51 -18.24 9.24
C GLY A 34 -1.33 -16.79 9.68
N ALA A 35 -0.08 -16.37 9.84
CA ALA A 35 0.27 -15.00 10.22
C ALA A 35 -0.20 -13.96 9.20
N GLY A 36 -0.11 -14.25 7.89
CA GLY A 36 -0.60 -13.35 6.85
C GLY A 36 -2.10 -13.10 6.95
N THR A 37 -2.89 -14.17 7.14
CA THR A 37 -4.35 -14.05 7.31
C THR A 37 -4.70 -13.31 8.60
N TYR A 38 -3.99 -13.57 9.69
CA TYR A 38 -4.16 -12.81 10.95
C TYR A 38 -3.95 -11.31 10.76
N ASN A 39 -2.83 -10.92 10.16
CA ASN A 39 -2.53 -9.51 9.91
C ASN A 39 -3.60 -8.86 9.01
N ALA A 40 -4.07 -9.58 7.99
CA ALA A 40 -5.14 -9.10 7.12
C ALA A 40 -6.49 -8.94 7.84
N VAL A 41 -6.82 -9.83 8.77
CA VAL A 41 -8.03 -9.71 9.60
C VAL A 41 -7.94 -8.48 10.50
N VAL A 42 -6.83 -8.31 11.23
CA VAL A 42 -6.59 -7.13 12.08
C VAL A 42 -6.70 -5.85 11.26
N LYS A 43 -6.08 -5.83 10.06
CA LYS A 43 -6.18 -4.71 9.13
C LYS A 43 -7.62 -4.42 8.73
N TYR A 44 -8.35 -5.45 8.31
CA TYR A 44 -9.76 -5.30 7.93
C TYR A 44 -10.60 -4.78 9.10
N GLN A 45 -10.39 -5.29 10.31
CA GLN A 45 -11.08 -4.83 11.51
C GLN A 45 -10.81 -3.35 11.79
N ASN A 46 -9.56 -2.91 11.74
CA ASN A 46 -9.18 -1.50 11.88
C ASN A 46 -9.86 -0.61 10.82
N LEU A 47 -9.85 -1.04 9.55
CA LEU A 47 -10.50 -0.30 8.45
C LEU A 47 -12.02 -0.15 8.62
N LYS A 48 -12.65 -1.04 9.38
CA LYS A 48 -14.10 -1.07 9.58
C LYS A 48 -14.54 -0.59 10.95
N GLY A 49 -13.61 -0.13 11.79
CA GLY A 49 -13.90 0.30 13.15
C GLY A 49 -14.39 -0.83 14.06
N LEU A 50 -13.91 -2.05 13.82
CA LEU A 50 -14.19 -3.23 14.64
C LEU A 50 -13.07 -3.44 15.67
N SER A 51 -13.32 -4.30 16.66
CA SER A 51 -12.26 -4.82 17.54
C SER A 51 -11.17 -5.48 16.69
N ALA A 52 -9.94 -5.00 16.77
CA ALA A 52 -8.80 -5.46 15.96
C ALA A 52 -8.02 -6.58 16.65
N ASP A 53 -8.73 -7.62 17.08
CA ASP A 53 -8.20 -8.77 17.83
C ASP A 53 -7.65 -9.90 16.93
N GLY A 54 -7.86 -9.80 15.61
CA GLY A 54 -7.47 -10.82 14.64
C GLY A 54 -8.33 -12.09 14.70
N ILE A 55 -9.48 -12.01 15.40
CA ILE A 55 -10.47 -13.08 15.52
C ILE A 55 -11.67 -12.77 14.62
N VAL A 56 -12.06 -13.74 13.81
CA VAL A 56 -13.21 -13.61 12.91
C VAL A 56 -14.42 -14.27 13.55
N GLY A 57 -15.09 -13.51 14.41
CA GLY A 57 -16.42 -13.81 14.92
C GLY A 57 -17.54 -13.29 14.01
N ASP A 58 -18.78 -13.34 14.51
CA ASP A 58 -19.97 -12.95 13.75
C ASP A 58 -19.95 -11.46 13.33
N GLY A 59 -19.35 -10.59 14.13
CA GLY A 59 -19.17 -9.17 13.78
C GLY A 59 -18.27 -8.97 12.56
N THR A 60 -17.04 -9.49 12.60
CA THR A 60 -16.07 -9.40 11.50
C THR A 60 -16.59 -10.11 10.25
N TRP A 61 -17.14 -11.32 10.39
CA TRP A 61 -17.67 -12.08 9.27
C TRP A 61 -18.90 -11.41 8.64
N GLY A 62 -19.83 -10.92 9.46
CA GLY A 62 -21.02 -10.22 8.99
C GLY A 62 -20.67 -8.96 8.21
N ARG A 63 -19.70 -8.18 8.70
CA ARG A 63 -19.24 -6.98 7.99
C ARG A 63 -18.54 -7.29 6.67
N LEU A 64 -17.69 -8.33 6.64
CA LEU A 64 -17.06 -8.80 5.41
C LEU A 64 -18.09 -9.26 4.40
N LYS A 65 -19.10 -10.02 4.85
CA LYS A 65 -20.21 -10.47 4.02
C LYS A 65 -20.95 -9.30 3.38
N THR A 66 -21.26 -8.25 4.15
CA THR A 66 -21.89 -7.03 3.62
C THR A 66 -21.04 -6.35 2.56
N ASP A 67 -19.74 -6.17 2.81
CA ASP A 67 -18.85 -5.51 1.83
C ASP A 67 -18.74 -6.34 0.53
N ILE A 68 -18.65 -7.68 0.62
CA ILE A 68 -18.60 -8.56 -0.55
C ILE A 68 -19.92 -8.57 -1.33
N THR A 69 -21.07 -8.53 -0.65
CA THR A 69 -22.38 -8.38 -1.31
C THR A 69 -22.41 -7.12 -2.19
N GLN A 70 -21.86 -6.00 -1.72
CA GLN A 70 -21.81 -4.76 -2.51
C GLN A 70 -20.95 -4.93 -3.76
N VAL A 71 -19.82 -5.64 -3.66
CA VAL A 71 -18.95 -5.95 -4.82
C VAL A 71 -19.69 -6.83 -5.83
N GLN A 72 -20.32 -7.92 -5.37
CA GLN A 72 -21.07 -8.85 -6.20
C GLN A 72 -22.24 -8.15 -6.93
N GLN A 73 -22.99 -7.29 -6.22
CA GLN A 73 -24.06 -6.48 -6.82
C GLN A 73 -23.51 -5.53 -7.89
N ALA A 74 -22.41 -4.84 -7.62
CA ALA A 74 -21.82 -3.91 -8.57
C ALA A 74 -21.28 -4.62 -9.82
N LEU A 75 -20.69 -5.82 -9.66
CA LEU A 75 -20.27 -6.67 -10.77
C LEU A 75 -21.46 -7.12 -11.64
N ASN A 76 -22.55 -7.57 -11.03
CA ASN A 76 -23.77 -7.95 -11.74
C ASN A 76 -24.36 -6.77 -12.53
N ASN A 77 -24.35 -5.57 -11.95
CA ASN A 77 -24.79 -4.34 -12.64
C ASN A 77 -23.90 -3.99 -13.85
N LYS A 78 -22.68 -4.53 -13.92
CA LYS A 78 -21.75 -4.40 -15.05
C LYS A 78 -21.75 -5.60 -15.99
N GLY A 79 -22.68 -6.54 -15.81
CA GLY A 79 -22.84 -7.72 -16.66
C GLY A 79 -21.97 -8.92 -16.26
N TYR A 80 -21.25 -8.86 -15.14
CA TYR A 80 -20.46 -9.98 -14.62
C TYR A 80 -21.31 -10.84 -13.70
N SER A 81 -21.87 -11.93 -14.23
CA SER A 81 -22.80 -12.80 -13.50
C SER A 81 -22.10 -13.57 -12.37
N VAL A 82 -22.37 -13.15 -11.13
CA VAL A 82 -21.94 -13.81 -9.89
C VAL A 82 -23.11 -13.98 -8.92
N GLY A 83 -23.09 -15.04 -8.12
CA GLY A 83 -24.03 -15.20 -7.01
C GLY A 83 -23.85 -14.07 -5.99
N VAL A 84 -24.96 -13.48 -5.53
CA VAL A 84 -24.97 -12.42 -4.50
C VAL A 84 -25.25 -13.04 -3.14
N ASP A 85 -24.26 -13.74 -2.60
CA ASP A 85 -24.35 -14.47 -1.34
C ASP A 85 -23.47 -13.86 -0.22
N GLY A 86 -22.67 -12.84 -0.56
CA GLY A 86 -21.69 -12.21 0.32
C GLY A 86 -20.49 -13.11 0.65
N VAL A 87 -20.33 -14.24 -0.02
CA VAL A 87 -19.20 -15.16 0.16
C VAL A 87 -18.18 -14.90 -0.95
N ALA A 88 -16.98 -14.48 -0.55
CA ALA A 88 -15.89 -14.27 -1.49
C ALA A 88 -15.28 -15.62 -1.89
N GLY A 89 -15.81 -16.22 -2.96
CA GLY A 89 -15.23 -17.41 -3.59
C GLY A 89 -14.37 -17.08 -4.82
N PRO A 90 -13.73 -18.11 -5.42
CA PRO A 90 -12.98 -17.96 -6.67
C PRO A 90 -13.81 -17.30 -7.79
N GLY A 91 -15.12 -17.58 -7.86
CA GLY A 91 -16.01 -16.96 -8.84
C GLY A 91 -16.09 -15.44 -8.70
N THR A 92 -16.28 -14.92 -7.49
CA THR A 92 -16.29 -13.47 -7.25
C THR A 92 -14.93 -12.85 -7.52
N TYR A 93 -13.85 -13.47 -7.07
CA TYR A 93 -12.49 -12.98 -7.33
C TYR A 93 -12.18 -12.92 -8.84
N ASN A 94 -12.46 -13.98 -9.59
CA ASN A 94 -12.24 -14.03 -11.04
C ASN A 94 -13.10 -13.01 -11.80
N ALA A 95 -14.31 -12.73 -11.31
CA ALA A 95 -15.15 -11.67 -11.87
C ALA A 95 -14.57 -10.27 -11.63
N VAL A 96 -14.00 -10.01 -10.43
CA VAL A 96 -13.26 -8.76 -10.17
C VAL A 96 -12.07 -8.64 -11.12
N VAL A 97 -11.25 -9.68 -11.25
CA VAL A 97 -10.08 -9.69 -12.15
C VAL A 97 -10.49 -9.47 -13.62
N SER A 98 -11.56 -10.13 -14.06
CA SER A 98 -12.10 -9.97 -15.42
C SER A 98 -12.60 -8.55 -15.66
N PHE A 99 -13.34 -7.99 -14.70
CA PHE A 99 -13.80 -6.61 -14.73
C PHE A 99 -12.63 -5.62 -14.82
N GLN A 100 -11.64 -5.78 -13.94
CA GLN A 100 -10.45 -4.94 -13.96
C GLN A 100 -9.74 -5.00 -15.32
N SER A 101 -9.57 -6.21 -15.88
CA SER A 101 -8.94 -6.42 -17.19
C SER A 101 -9.71 -5.72 -18.32
N ALA A 102 -11.04 -5.83 -18.34
CA ALA A 102 -11.89 -5.21 -19.36
C ALA A 102 -11.94 -3.67 -19.26
N HIS A 103 -11.62 -3.11 -18.10
CA HIS A 103 -11.65 -1.68 -17.83
C HIS A 103 -10.25 -1.04 -17.75
N ASN A 104 -9.21 -1.72 -18.25
CA ASN A 104 -7.82 -1.24 -18.25
C ASN A 104 -7.29 -0.90 -16.83
N LEU A 105 -7.75 -1.64 -15.83
CA LEU A 105 -7.26 -1.56 -14.45
C LEU A 105 -6.26 -2.68 -14.19
N SER A 106 -5.51 -2.57 -13.09
CA SER A 106 -4.69 -3.68 -12.57
C SER A 106 -5.60 -4.88 -12.26
N ALA A 107 -5.33 -6.04 -12.88
CA ALA A 107 -6.13 -7.26 -12.76
C ALA A 107 -5.72 -8.10 -11.53
N ASP A 108 -5.67 -7.47 -10.36
CA ASP A 108 -5.12 -8.02 -9.11
C ASP A 108 -6.19 -8.59 -8.15
N GLY A 109 -7.47 -8.51 -8.54
CA GLY A 109 -8.61 -8.98 -7.78
C GLY A 109 -8.94 -8.15 -6.53
N MET A 110 -8.35 -6.96 -6.39
CA MET A 110 -8.59 -6.04 -5.28
C MET A 110 -9.56 -4.91 -5.69
N VAL A 111 -10.60 -4.69 -4.89
CA VAL A 111 -11.59 -3.64 -5.18
C VAL A 111 -11.22 -2.35 -4.45
N GLY A 112 -10.15 -1.72 -4.92
CA GLY A 112 -9.70 -0.40 -4.48
C GLY A 112 -10.54 0.76 -5.04
N PRO A 113 -10.18 2.01 -4.74
CA PRO A 113 -10.93 3.20 -5.18
C PRO A 113 -11.17 3.28 -6.69
N ALA A 114 -10.17 2.94 -7.51
CA ALA A 114 -10.30 2.95 -8.97
C ALA A 114 -11.32 1.91 -9.46
N THR A 115 -11.26 0.69 -8.91
CA THR A 115 -12.22 -0.37 -9.23
C THR A 115 -13.63 0.01 -8.78
N TRP A 116 -13.79 0.60 -7.59
CA TRP A 116 -15.09 1.11 -7.12
C TRP A 116 -15.66 2.21 -8.00
N ALA A 117 -14.84 3.15 -8.45
CA ALA A 117 -15.27 4.22 -9.35
C ALA A 117 -15.81 3.64 -10.67
N ALA A 118 -15.06 2.70 -11.27
CA ALA A 118 -15.49 2.01 -12.48
C ALA A 118 -16.78 1.19 -12.26
N LEU A 119 -16.90 0.48 -11.14
CA LEU A 119 -18.06 -0.34 -10.78
C LEU A 119 -19.33 0.48 -10.56
N ARG A 120 -19.24 1.67 -9.97
CA ARG A 120 -20.42 2.52 -9.66
C ARG A 120 -20.94 3.33 -10.84
N GLY A 121 -20.18 3.43 -11.93
CA GLY A 121 -20.64 4.11 -13.16
C GLY A 121 -20.92 5.60 -13.00
N SER A 122 -20.39 6.25 -11.97
CA SER A 122 -20.44 7.70 -11.83
C SER A 122 -19.48 8.31 -12.86
N VAL A 123 -20.05 9.13 -13.77
CA VAL A 123 -19.43 9.98 -14.81
C VAL A 123 -17.95 9.78 -15.12
N THR A 124 -17.67 9.56 -16.40
CA THR A 124 -16.37 9.80 -17.02
C THR A 124 -15.74 11.08 -16.44
N PRO A 125 -14.55 11.02 -15.80
CA PRO A 125 -13.71 12.18 -15.84
C PRO A 125 -13.17 12.26 -17.27
N THR A 126 -13.65 13.23 -18.04
CA THR A 126 -12.72 14.03 -18.86
C THR A 126 -11.49 14.29 -17.99
N PRO A 127 -10.25 14.10 -18.47
CA PRO A 127 -9.07 14.08 -17.62
C PRO A 127 -8.85 15.45 -16.97
N THR A 128 -9.40 15.64 -15.78
CA THR A 128 -9.00 16.62 -14.78
C THR A 128 -9.04 15.95 -13.40
N PRO A 129 -8.04 16.21 -12.55
CA PRO A 129 -7.62 15.29 -11.49
C PRO A 129 -8.32 15.60 -10.16
N VAL A 130 -8.91 14.58 -9.53
CA VAL A 130 -9.27 14.56 -8.10
C VAL A 130 -8.92 13.17 -7.54
N PRO A 131 -8.54 13.04 -6.25
CA PRO A 131 -7.26 12.43 -5.89
C PRO A 131 -7.43 10.93 -5.61
N ASN A 132 -6.72 10.13 -6.41
CA ASN A 132 -6.17 8.86 -5.97
C ASN A 132 -5.28 9.16 -4.74
N PRO A 133 -5.23 8.30 -3.70
CA PRO A 133 -4.18 8.40 -2.70
C PRO A 133 -2.79 8.46 -3.34
N GLY A 134 -2.63 7.82 -4.51
CA GLY A 134 -1.54 7.98 -5.47
C GLY A 134 -1.83 8.98 -6.61
N THR A 135 -2.32 10.19 -6.35
CA THR A 135 -2.24 11.30 -7.34
C THR A 135 -1.16 12.25 -6.85
N PRO A 136 -0.24 12.69 -7.72
CA PRO A 136 0.66 13.77 -7.35
C PRO A 136 -0.16 15.03 -7.09
N THR A 137 -0.31 15.39 -5.82
CA THR A 137 -1.11 16.55 -5.40
C THR A 137 -0.25 17.79 -5.23
N ASN A 138 1.09 17.65 -5.23
CA ASN A 138 2.08 18.73 -5.25
C ASN A 138 3.47 18.17 -5.67
N GLY A 139 3.71 17.98 -6.97
CA GLY A 139 4.98 17.50 -7.52
C GLY A 139 4.88 16.15 -8.22
N THR A 140 5.87 15.28 -8.02
CA THR A 140 5.97 13.94 -8.64
C THR A 140 5.42 12.83 -7.73
N VAL A 141 5.39 13.05 -6.40
CA VAL A 141 4.89 12.07 -5.42
C VAL A 141 3.51 12.41 -4.90
N SER A 142 2.81 11.38 -4.40
CA SER A 142 1.48 11.57 -3.83
C SER A 142 1.49 12.04 -2.37
N SER A 143 0.40 12.66 -1.94
CA SER A 143 0.20 12.98 -0.52
C SER A 143 0.10 11.73 0.36
N ALA A 144 -0.39 10.59 -0.16
CA ALA A 144 -0.43 9.36 0.63
C ALA A 144 0.97 8.80 0.88
N LEU A 145 1.92 8.96 -0.06
CA LEU A 145 3.32 8.66 0.20
C LEU A 145 3.87 9.52 1.34
N VAL A 146 3.56 10.82 1.35
CA VAL A 146 4.05 11.72 2.40
C VAL A 146 3.52 11.29 3.76
N GLU A 147 2.23 10.96 3.89
CA GLU A 147 1.66 10.43 5.13
C GLU A 147 2.25 9.06 5.52
N PHE A 148 2.50 8.19 4.53
CA PHE A 148 3.19 6.92 4.77
C PHE A 148 4.59 7.16 5.35
N VAL A 149 5.40 8.04 4.76
CA VAL A 149 6.75 8.33 5.28
C VAL A 149 6.66 8.99 6.66
N LYS A 150 5.76 9.95 6.88
CA LYS A 150 5.51 10.56 8.20
C LYS A 150 5.19 9.54 9.27
N SER A 151 4.52 8.45 8.92
CA SER A 151 4.19 7.41 9.89
C SER A 151 5.42 6.63 10.39
N TYR A 152 6.56 6.71 9.67
CA TYR A 152 7.86 6.22 10.11
C TYR A 152 8.70 7.29 10.83
N GLU A 153 8.54 8.55 10.44
CA GLU A 153 9.34 9.66 10.94
C GLU A 153 8.65 10.35 12.14
N GLY A 154 9.33 10.46 13.28
CA GLY A 154 8.79 11.22 14.41
C GLY A 154 8.71 12.72 14.11
N PHE A 155 7.64 13.40 14.51
CA PHE A 155 7.51 14.86 14.39
C PHE A 155 8.19 15.57 15.57
N SER A 156 9.08 16.52 15.27
CA SER A 156 9.60 17.51 16.23
C SER A 156 9.30 18.93 15.78
N ALA A 157 8.51 19.66 16.57
CA ALA A 157 8.20 21.06 16.29
C ALA A 157 9.42 21.98 16.42
N THR A 158 10.39 21.65 17.28
CA THR A 158 11.62 22.44 17.47
C THR A 158 12.86 21.66 17.04
N PRO A 159 13.97 22.33 16.68
CA PRO A 159 15.22 21.66 16.37
C PRO A 159 15.70 20.78 17.54
N TYR A 160 16.21 19.60 17.22
CA TYR A 160 16.89 18.69 18.14
C TYR A 160 18.19 18.17 17.51
N TYR A 161 19.00 17.46 18.28
CA TYR A 161 20.15 16.72 17.75
C TYR A 161 19.85 15.24 17.81
N ASP A 162 20.03 14.54 16.69
CA ASP A 162 19.83 13.09 16.63
C ASP A 162 20.94 12.31 17.35
N SER A 163 20.88 10.98 17.30
CA SER A 163 21.84 10.10 17.97
C SER A 163 23.28 10.22 17.45
N VAL A 164 23.49 10.86 16.30
CA VAL A 164 24.81 11.09 15.70
C VAL A 164 25.21 12.58 15.74
N GLY A 165 24.44 13.43 16.41
CA GLY A 165 24.75 14.83 16.62
C GLY A 165 24.40 15.74 15.43
N VAL A 166 23.56 15.28 14.50
CA VAL A 166 23.07 16.12 13.39
C VAL A 166 21.85 16.89 13.86
N ARG A 167 21.83 18.20 13.56
CA ARG A 167 20.68 19.07 13.86
C ARG A 167 19.52 18.70 12.94
N THR A 168 18.35 18.46 13.53
CA THR A 168 17.17 17.91 12.86
C THR A 168 15.90 18.63 13.31
N ILE A 169 14.91 18.79 12.42
CA ILE A 169 13.60 19.42 12.73
C ILE A 169 12.50 18.77 11.88
N GLY A 170 11.23 18.86 12.32
CA GLY A 170 10.09 18.35 11.58
C GLY A 170 10.07 16.83 11.57
N TYR A 171 9.91 16.21 10.39
CA TYR A 171 9.90 14.77 10.18
C TYR A 171 11.28 14.24 9.78
N GLY A 172 12.32 14.59 10.55
CA GLY A 172 13.69 14.12 10.29
C GLY A 172 14.50 14.96 9.29
N SER A 173 14.05 16.17 8.93
CA SER A 173 14.77 17.03 7.98
C SER A 173 16.05 17.60 8.61
N THR A 174 17.17 17.48 7.89
CA THR A 174 18.50 17.99 8.27
C THR A 174 19.01 19.08 7.32
N HIS A 175 18.19 19.46 6.34
CA HIS A 175 18.51 20.38 5.26
C HIS A 175 17.27 21.18 4.83
N GLY A 176 17.44 22.10 3.88
CA GLY A 176 16.35 22.93 3.35
C GLY A 176 16.02 24.14 4.21
N TRP A 177 15.00 24.89 3.80
CA TRP A 177 14.59 26.14 4.45
C TRP A 177 14.13 25.95 5.89
N ILE A 178 13.62 24.76 6.21
CA ILE A 178 13.09 24.41 7.53
C ILE A 178 14.17 24.47 8.62
N MET A 179 15.44 24.28 8.26
CA MET A 179 16.57 24.37 9.19
C MET A 179 16.76 25.77 9.78
N ASN A 180 16.27 26.83 9.11
CA ASN A 180 16.38 28.19 9.61
C ASN A 180 15.24 28.57 10.59
N ARG A 181 14.32 27.65 10.87
CA ARG A 181 13.18 27.87 11.76
C ARG A 181 13.55 27.52 13.21
N SER A 182 13.09 28.34 14.14
CA SER A 182 13.15 28.06 15.58
C SER A 182 12.03 27.11 16.03
N SER A 183 10.91 27.09 15.31
CA SER A 183 9.79 26.16 15.46
C SER A 183 9.01 26.04 14.16
N VAL A 184 8.32 24.91 13.96
CA VAL A 184 7.51 24.60 12.78
C VAL A 184 6.18 23.96 13.15
N THR A 185 5.16 24.25 12.35
CA THR A 185 3.89 23.55 12.37
C THR A 185 3.98 22.19 11.69
N VAL A 186 2.99 21.31 11.94
CA VAL A 186 2.85 20.04 11.21
C VAL A 186 2.74 20.28 9.70
N ALA A 187 2.07 21.36 9.27
CA ALA A 187 1.93 21.70 7.86
C ALA A 187 3.27 22.09 7.22
N GLU A 188 4.04 22.97 7.87
CA GLU A 188 5.38 23.38 7.42
C GLU A 188 6.35 22.18 7.35
N ALA A 189 6.34 21.31 8.37
CA ALA A 189 7.16 20.10 8.36
C ALA A 189 6.72 19.09 7.28
N THR A 190 5.41 18.97 7.05
CA THR A 190 4.87 18.13 5.96
C THR A 190 5.30 18.67 4.60
N GLN A 191 5.28 19.98 4.40
CA GLN A 191 5.76 20.62 3.17
C GLN A 191 7.25 20.36 2.95
N ALA A 192 8.09 20.57 3.97
CA ALA A 192 9.53 20.32 3.85
C ALA A 192 9.83 18.86 3.50
N LEU A 193 9.20 17.92 4.19
CA LEU A 193 9.33 16.49 3.88
C LEU A 193 8.89 16.18 2.43
N MET A 194 7.78 16.75 2.00
CA MET A 194 7.28 16.57 0.62
C MET A 194 8.27 17.12 -0.43
N GLU A 195 8.91 18.25 -0.18
CA GLU A 195 9.94 18.82 -1.05
C GLU A 195 11.19 17.92 -1.13
N GLU A 196 11.62 17.37 0.00
CA GLU A 196 12.75 16.42 0.08
C GLU A 196 12.47 15.14 -0.72
N ILE A 197 11.30 14.52 -0.51
CA ILE A 197 10.89 13.33 -1.25
C ILE A 197 10.77 13.64 -2.75
N ASN A 198 10.22 14.80 -3.13
CA ASN A 198 10.08 15.21 -4.54
C ASN A 198 11.43 15.40 -5.25
N SER A 199 12.45 15.94 -4.56
CA SER A 199 13.80 16.11 -5.11
C SER A 199 14.41 14.77 -5.55
N MET A 200 14.25 13.76 -4.70
CA MET A 200 14.65 12.40 -5.01
C MET A 200 13.77 11.76 -6.09
N ALA A 201 12.45 11.94 -6.01
CA ALA A 201 11.50 11.40 -6.97
C ALA A 201 11.82 11.87 -8.40
N ALA A 202 12.24 13.12 -8.58
CA ALA A 202 12.69 13.63 -9.88
C ALA A 202 13.91 12.87 -10.45
N GLN A 203 14.83 12.39 -9.60
CA GLN A 203 15.95 11.56 -10.05
C GLN A 203 15.48 10.17 -10.48
N ILE A 204 14.60 9.55 -9.69
CA ILE A 204 14.04 8.23 -9.97
C ILE A 204 13.24 8.27 -11.27
N LYS A 205 12.39 9.29 -11.44
CA LYS A 205 11.57 9.47 -12.64
C LYS A 205 12.44 9.63 -13.88
N ARG A 206 13.43 10.52 -13.87
CA ARG A 206 14.36 10.67 -15.01
C ARG A 206 15.07 9.36 -15.38
N ASN A 207 15.44 8.56 -14.38
CA ASN A 207 16.08 7.27 -14.64
C ASN A 207 15.11 6.26 -15.28
N LEU A 208 13.87 6.19 -14.79
CA LEU A 208 12.81 5.35 -15.36
C LEU A 208 12.46 5.78 -16.80
N ASP A 209 12.28 7.08 -17.02
CA ASP A 209 12.00 7.66 -18.34
C ASP A 209 13.12 7.33 -19.33
N SER A 210 14.40 7.43 -18.92
CA SER A 210 15.56 7.07 -19.76
C SER A 210 15.60 5.58 -20.16
N LYS A 211 14.83 4.73 -19.48
CA LYS A 211 14.70 3.29 -19.74
C LYS A 211 13.38 2.92 -20.40
N GLY A 212 12.51 3.89 -20.69
CA GLY A 212 11.16 3.66 -21.20
C GLY A 212 10.27 2.88 -20.22
N VAL A 213 10.54 2.95 -18.92
CA VAL A 213 9.79 2.21 -17.89
C VAL A 213 8.71 3.11 -17.32
N SER A 214 7.45 2.77 -17.57
CA SER A 214 6.30 3.41 -16.93
C SER A 214 5.85 2.62 -15.71
N LEU A 215 5.57 3.32 -14.62
CA LEU A 215 5.04 2.77 -13.37
C LEU A 215 3.70 3.42 -13.04
N THR A 216 2.83 2.69 -12.35
CA THR A 216 1.68 3.32 -11.69
C THR A 216 2.18 4.21 -10.54
N GLN A 217 1.37 5.17 -10.09
CA GLN A 217 1.82 6.07 -9.01
C GLN A 217 2.21 5.30 -7.75
N GLN A 218 1.44 4.28 -7.33
CA GLN A 218 1.77 3.50 -6.13
C GLN A 218 3.10 2.73 -6.25
N GLN A 219 3.42 2.26 -7.46
CA GLN A 219 4.70 1.61 -7.72
C GLN A 219 5.84 2.63 -7.65
N PHE A 220 5.64 3.82 -8.21
CA PHE A 220 6.60 4.90 -8.14
C PHE A 220 6.81 5.41 -6.71
N ASP A 221 5.72 5.60 -5.96
CA ASP A 221 5.73 6.05 -4.58
C ASP A 221 6.44 5.04 -3.67
N ALA A 222 6.23 3.74 -3.88
CA ALA A 222 6.96 2.70 -3.14
C ALA A 222 8.48 2.77 -3.36
N LEU A 223 8.93 3.05 -4.60
CA LEU A 223 10.36 3.27 -4.87
C LEU A 223 10.88 4.56 -4.26
N CYS A 224 10.06 5.61 -4.21
CA CYS A 224 10.40 6.84 -3.53
C CYS A 224 10.51 6.63 -2.00
N SER A 225 9.58 5.90 -1.38
CA SER A 225 9.66 5.54 0.05
C SER A 225 10.93 4.75 0.37
N PHE A 226 11.22 3.73 -0.46
CA PHE A 226 12.43 2.92 -0.35
C PHE A 226 13.68 3.80 -0.45
N ALA A 227 13.75 4.67 -1.46
CA ALA A 227 14.90 5.52 -1.68
C ALA A 227 15.02 6.63 -0.62
N TYR A 228 13.93 7.07 0.02
CA TYR A 228 14.00 7.98 1.15
C TYR A 228 14.78 7.34 2.30
N ASN A 229 14.52 6.06 2.56
CA ASN A 229 15.15 5.32 3.64
C ASN A 229 16.58 4.83 3.33
N CYS A 230 16.81 4.38 2.10
CA CYS A 230 18.07 3.71 1.72
C CYS A 230 18.96 4.54 0.79
N GLY A 231 18.45 5.64 0.23
CA GLY A 231 19.12 6.46 -0.77
C GLY A 231 18.86 6.00 -2.22
N THR A 232 18.97 6.93 -3.18
CA THR A 232 18.81 6.66 -4.62
C THR A 232 19.89 5.75 -5.18
N GLY A 233 21.13 5.86 -4.69
CA GLY A 233 22.23 4.98 -5.10
C GLY A 233 21.97 3.51 -4.74
N ALA A 234 21.44 3.25 -3.56
CA ALA A 234 21.01 1.93 -3.13
C ALA A 234 19.86 1.41 -4.01
N LEU A 235 18.85 2.24 -4.27
CA LEU A 235 17.75 1.88 -5.16
C LEU A 235 18.28 1.47 -6.55
N PHE A 236 19.05 2.34 -7.22
CA PHE A 236 19.47 2.10 -8.61
C PHE A 236 20.40 0.90 -8.79
N SER A 237 21.20 0.57 -7.77
CA SER A 237 22.08 -0.60 -7.80
C SER A 237 21.38 -1.92 -7.42
N SER A 238 20.22 -1.84 -6.77
CA SER A 238 19.50 -3.00 -6.23
C SER A 238 19.00 -3.99 -7.29
N THR A 239 18.91 -5.26 -6.90
CA THR A 239 18.22 -6.30 -7.68
C THR A 239 16.73 -5.97 -7.84
N LEU A 240 16.11 -5.33 -6.84
CA LEU A 240 14.73 -4.85 -6.89
C LEU A 240 14.51 -3.93 -8.10
N TYR A 241 15.28 -2.86 -8.20
CA TYR A 241 15.12 -1.86 -9.26
C TYR A 241 15.42 -2.45 -10.63
N LYS A 242 16.48 -3.28 -10.76
CA LYS A 242 16.80 -3.98 -12.01
C LYS A 242 15.63 -4.85 -12.50
N ARG A 243 15.00 -5.61 -11.62
CA ARG A 243 13.83 -6.45 -11.95
C ARG A 243 12.60 -5.62 -12.32
N ILE A 244 12.37 -4.51 -11.63
CA ILE A 244 11.29 -3.58 -11.98
C ILE A 244 11.53 -2.96 -13.36
N CYS A 245 12.76 -2.53 -13.66
CA CYS A 245 13.09 -2.04 -15.00
C CYS A 245 12.95 -3.12 -16.09
N ALA A 246 13.15 -4.39 -15.75
CA ALA A 246 12.90 -5.53 -16.63
C ALA A 246 11.41 -5.93 -16.74
N GLY A 247 10.49 -5.16 -16.14
CA GLY A 247 9.04 -5.38 -16.26
C GLY A 247 8.41 -6.30 -15.21
N VAL A 248 9.17 -6.81 -14.24
CA VAL A 248 8.61 -7.68 -13.18
C VAL A 248 7.66 -6.87 -12.29
N ARG A 249 6.42 -7.34 -12.11
CA ARG A 249 5.36 -6.70 -11.29
C ARG A 249 4.58 -7.71 -10.44
N ASP A 250 5.19 -8.83 -10.09
CA ASP A 250 4.55 -9.92 -9.34
C ASP A 250 5.11 -10.04 -7.91
N THR A 251 4.59 -11.01 -7.15
CA THR A 251 4.93 -11.22 -5.74
C THR A 251 6.37 -11.66 -5.50
N SER A 252 7.12 -12.07 -6.54
CA SER A 252 8.55 -12.39 -6.41
C SER A 252 9.39 -11.20 -5.97
N LEU A 253 8.90 -9.97 -6.20
CA LEU A 253 9.58 -8.74 -5.75
C LEU A 253 9.63 -8.62 -4.22
N LYS A 254 8.78 -9.33 -3.47
CA LYS A 254 8.73 -9.24 -2.00
C LYS A 254 10.09 -9.54 -1.37
N ALA A 255 10.76 -10.60 -1.82
CA ALA A 255 12.09 -10.95 -1.35
C ALA A 255 13.14 -9.88 -1.70
N ASN A 256 12.96 -9.14 -2.80
CA ASN A 256 13.88 -8.06 -3.19
C ASN A 256 13.68 -6.79 -2.35
N PHE A 257 12.45 -6.48 -1.92
CA PHE A 257 12.20 -5.44 -0.91
C PHE A 257 12.79 -5.87 0.43
N GLU A 258 12.44 -7.06 0.93
CA GLU A 258 12.86 -7.56 2.24
C GLU A 258 14.38 -7.70 2.39
N ALA A 259 15.13 -7.88 1.30
CA ALA A 259 16.60 -7.92 1.32
C ALA A 259 17.25 -6.65 1.92
N TRP A 260 16.53 -5.52 1.97
CA TRP A 260 17.00 -4.24 2.50
C TRP A 260 16.51 -3.98 3.93
N CYS A 261 16.58 -5.02 4.78
CA CYS A 261 16.20 -4.95 6.19
C CYS A 261 17.36 -5.12 7.18
N HIS A 262 18.62 -5.11 6.72
CA HIS A 262 19.77 -5.41 7.58
C HIS A 262 20.51 -4.14 8.07
N GLY A 263 21.01 -4.19 9.30
CA GLY A 263 22.04 -3.26 9.82
C GLY A 263 23.07 -4.04 10.64
N ASN A 264 24.35 -3.73 10.47
CA ASN A 264 25.47 -4.50 11.06
C ASN A 264 25.36 -6.03 10.82
N GLY A 265 24.86 -6.43 9.64
CA GLY A 265 24.68 -7.82 9.24
C GLY A 265 23.44 -8.53 9.82
N GLN A 266 22.69 -7.89 10.72
CA GLN A 266 21.49 -8.48 11.34
C GLN A 266 20.20 -7.89 10.77
N VAL A 267 19.16 -8.71 10.69
CA VAL A 267 17.81 -8.26 10.32
C VAL A 267 17.29 -7.33 11.41
N ILE A 268 16.90 -6.12 11.00
CA ILE A 268 16.22 -5.14 11.84
C ILE A 268 14.72 -5.27 11.56
N GLN A 269 13.95 -5.71 12.55
CA GLN A 269 12.52 -6.00 12.39
C GLN A 269 11.71 -4.79 11.89
N GLY A 270 12.03 -3.59 12.37
CA GLY A 270 11.39 -2.35 11.90
C GLY A 270 11.60 -2.09 10.41
N LEU A 271 12.81 -2.37 9.90
CA LEU A 271 13.09 -2.25 8.47
C LEU A 271 12.39 -3.36 7.68
N LEU A 272 12.35 -4.60 8.19
CA LEU A 272 11.63 -5.69 7.53
C LEU A 272 10.14 -5.36 7.38
N ASN A 273 9.51 -4.78 8.41
CA ASN A 273 8.14 -4.31 8.35
C ASN A 273 7.98 -3.19 7.30
N ARG A 274 8.88 -2.19 7.31
CA ARG A 274 8.89 -1.12 6.29
C ARG A 274 8.99 -1.64 4.87
N ARG A 275 9.91 -2.57 4.61
CA ARG A 275 10.08 -3.19 3.30
C ARG A 275 8.84 -3.97 2.86
N ARG A 276 8.15 -4.64 3.78
CA ARG A 276 6.88 -5.34 3.49
C ARG A 276 5.77 -4.36 3.14
N GLU A 277 5.64 -3.27 3.89
CA GLU A 277 4.63 -2.25 3.64
C GLU A 277 4.91 -1.47 2.34
N GLU A 278 6.17 -1.20 2.00
CA GLU A 278 6.55 -0.65 0.69
C GLU A 278 6.24 -1.63 -0.46
N PHE A 279 6.43 -2.93 -0.25
CA PHE A 279 5.99 -3.94 -1.20
C PHE A 279 4.46 -3.97 -1.34
N ASP A 280 3.73 -3.86 -0.22
CA ASP A 280 2.26 -3.80 -0.24
C ASP A 280 1.77 -2.51 -0.93
N MET A 281 2.45 -1.38 -0.75
CA MET A 281 2.21 -0.15 -1.51
C MET A 281 2.43 -0.38 -3.01
N PHE A 282 3.57 -0.99 -3.38
CA PHE A 282 3.92 -1.25 -4.77
C PHE A 282 2.90 -2.16 -5.46
N MET A 283 2.52 -3.26 -4.81
CA MET A 283 1.68 -4.29 -5.38
C MET A 283 0.19 -3.98 -5.29
N TYR A 284 -0.24 -3.33 -4.21
CA TYR A 284 -1.65 -3.26 -3.82
C TYR A 284 -2.14 -1.83 -3.61
N GLY A 285 -1.26 -0.82 -3.71
CA GLY A 285 -1.62 0.57 -3.40
C GLY A 285 -1.95 0.76 -1.93
N ASP A 286 -1.38 -0.07 -1.05
CA ASP A 286 -1.58 -0.01 0.38
C ASP A 286 -0.59 0.96 1.05
N TYR A 287 -1.10 2.11 1.49
CA TYR A 287 -0.31 3.13 2.21
C TYR A 287 -0.51 3.05 3.73
N THR A 288 -1.10 1.97 4.24
CA THR A 288 -1.35 1.82 5.69
C THR A 288 -0.23 1.05 6.35
N ARG A 289 0.15 1.46 7.57
CA ARG A 289 1.08 0.68 8.40
C ARG A 289 0.37 -0.54 8.97
N ASN A 290 0.91 -1.72 8.72
CA ASN A 290 0.41 -2.98 9.27
C ASN A 290 1.18 -3.24 10.57
N LEU A 291 0.91 -2.42 11.60
CA LEU A 291 1.51 -2.51 12.94
C LEU A 291 1.08 -3.79 13.68
#